data_AF-A0A516KIN5-F1
#
_entry.id   AF-A0A516KIN5-F1
#
_cell.length_a   1.000
_cell.length_b   1.000
_cell.length_c   1.000
_cell.angle_alpha   90.00
_cell.angle_beta   90.00
_cell.angle_gamma   90.00
#
_symmetry.space_group_name_H-M   'P 1'
#
loop_
_entity.id
_entity.type
_entity.pdbx_description
1 polymer ?
#
loop_
_entity_poly.entity_id
_entity_poly.type
_entity_poly.pdbx_seq_one_letter_code
_entity_poly.pdbx_strand_id
1 'polypeptide(L)'
;MITETNRWLLEEIRNLLGTMSESITFLIERYPTLSESVMSEMYIDLLQAFDQLASSIHIVRYNLPDDDYFEPVADELGYVKEILPQWFYCETTKQRIGILRHFLLPSFIEWKEKMENHVSSYLVH
;
A
#
# COMPACT_ATOMS: atom_id res chain seq x y z
N MET A 1 11.40 -13.23 -20.43
CA MET A 1 10.16 -12.84 -21.12
C MET A 1 9.05 -12.87 -20.09
N ILE A 2 8.37 -11.75 -19.86
CA ILE A 2 7.25 -11.70 -18.90
C ILE A 2 6.06 -12.48 -19.48
N THR A 3 5.45 -13.34 -18.65
CA THR A 3 4.21 -14.03 -19.01
C THR A 3 3.02 -13.07 -18.93
N GLU A 4 1.93 -13.38 -19.62
CA GLU A 4 0.68 -12.62 -19.51
C GLU A 4 0.17 -12.55 -18.06
N THR A 5 0.33 -13.64 -17.31
CA THR A 5 0.03 -13.69 -15.86
C THR A 5 0.87 -12.70 -15.06
N ASN A 6 2.17 -12.60 -15.34
CA ASN A 6 3.04 -11.65 -14.66
C ASN A 6 2.68 -10.21 -15.01
N ARG A 7 2.33 -9.94 -16.28
CA ARG A 7 1.87 -8.61 -16.70
C ARG A 7 0.59 -8.21 -15.97
N TRP A 8 -0.38 -9.12 -15.90
CA TRP A 8 -1.64 -8.88 -15.18
C TRP A 8 -1.40 -8.60 -13.69
N LEU A 9 -0.54 -9.37 -13.01
CA LEU A 9 -0.19 -9.14 -11.60
C LEU A 9 0.51 -7.77 -11.39
N LEU A 10 1.40 -7.38 -12.30
CA LEU A 10 2.09 -6.08 -12.25
C LEU A 10 1.09 -4.92 -12.44
N GLU A 11 0.11 -5.07 -13.32
CA GLU A 11 -0.98 -4.10 -13.47
C GLU A 11 -1.89 -4.04 -12.25
N GLU A 12 -2.20 -5.19 -11.63
CA GLU A 12 -2.96 -5.26 -10.38
C GLU A 12 -2.23 -4.51 -9.26
N ILE A 13 -0.92 -4.74 -9.10
CA ILE A 13 -0.08 -4.00 -8.14
C ILE A 13 -0.21 -2.51 -8.40
N ARG A 14 0.01 -2.04 -9.64
CA ARG A 14 -0.08 -0.62 -9.98
C ARG A 14 -1.46 -0.03 -9.64
N ASN A 15 -2.54 -0.76 -9.92
CA ASN A 15 -3.90 -0.31 -9.60
C ASN A 15 -4.12 -0.22 -8.09
N LEU A 16 -3.69 -1.23 -7.31
CA LEU A 16 -3.76 -1.22 -5.85
C LEU A 16 -3.00 -0.02 -5.26
N LEU A 17 -1.81 0.28 -5.77
CA LEU A 17 -1.00 1.43 -5.35
C LEU A 17 -1.74 2.76 -5.53
N GLY A 18 -2.42 2.92 -6.66
CA GLY A 18 -3.27 4.08 -6.95
C GLY A 18 -4.42 4.19 -5.95
N THR A 19 -5.24 3.14 -5.86
CA THR A 19 -6.44 3.12 -5.00
C THR A 19 -6.10 3.31 -3.52
N MET A 20 -5.04 2.68 -3.01
CA MET A 20 -4.62 2.83 -1.61
C MET A 20 -4.20 4.27 -1.29
N SER A 21 -3.44 4.91 -2.19
CA SER A 21 -3.02 6.31 -2.03
C SER A 21 -4.23 7.25 -1.95
N GLU A 22 -5.22 7.04 -2.82
CA GLU A 22 -6.46 7.81 -2.83
C GLU A 22 -7.28 7.55 -1.56
N SER A 23 -7.43 6.29 -1.15
CA SER A 23 -8.15 5.92 0.08
C SER A 23 -7.53 6.52 1.33
N ILE A 24 -6.19 6.47 1.48
CA ILE A 24 -5.51 7.09 2.64
C ILE A 24 -5.76 8.61 2.65
N THR A 25 -5.62 9.26 1.48
CA THR A 25 -5.83 10.71 1.34
C THR A 25 -7.27 11.08 1.68
N PHE A 26 -8.24 10.36 1.12
CA PHE A 26 -9.66 10.54 1.40
C PHE A 26 -9.96 10.37 2.89
N LEU A 27 -9.40 9.35 3.54
CA LEU A 27 -9.61 9.09 4.96
C LEU A 27 -9.06 10.24 5.81
N ILE A 28 -7.92 10.83 5.44
CA ILE A 28 -7.34 12.01 6.10
C ILE A 28 -8.22 13.25 5.92
N GLU A 29 -8.75 13.48 4.72
CA GLU A 29 -9.54 14.67 4.39
C GLU A 29 -10.95 14.62 5.00
N ARG A 30 -11.57 13.43 5.00
CA ARG A 30 -12.96 13.24 5.42
C ARG A 30 -13.11 12.81 6.87
N TYR A 31 -12.02 12.46 7.55
CA TYR A 31 -12.02 12.05 8.96
C TYR A 31 -12.92 12.91 9.87
N PRO A 32 -12.90 14.27 9.79
CA PRO A 32 -13.73 15.11 10.68
C PRO A 32 -15.24 14.97 10.47
N THR A 33 -15.65 14.40 9.33
CA THR A 33 -17.04 14.32 8.88
C THR A 33 -17.61 12.91 8.84
N LEU A 34 -16.74 11.89 8.96
CA LEU A 34 -17.15 10.48 8.93
C LEU A 34 -17.52 9.99 10.34
N SER A 35 -18.44 9.04 10.41
CA SER A 35 -18.72 8.33 11.66
C SER A 35 -17.57 7.38 11.99
N GLU A 36 -17.40 7.09 13.28
CA GLU A 36 -16.39 6.16 13.79
C GLU A 36 -16.47 4.77 13.13
N SER A 37 -17.70 4.28 12.88
CA SER A 37 -17.92 3.00 12.21
C SER A 37 -17.36 2.99 10.79
N VAL A 38 -17.68 4.02 10.00
CA VAL A 38 -17.22 4.14 8.61
C VAL A 38 -15.71 4.30 8.55
N MET A 39 -15.13 5.09 9.47
CA MET A 39 -13.67 5.23 9.54
C MET A 39 -12.98 3.90 9.88
N SER A 40 -13.57 3.12 10.78
CA SER A 40 -13.03 1.80 11.15
C SER A 40 -13.12 0.81 10.00
N GLU A 41 -14.25 0.77 9.29
CA GLU A 41 -14.43 -0.07 8.08
C GLU A 41 -13.41 0.28 7.00
N MET A 42 -13.30 1.55 6.62
CA MET A 42 -12.34 1.98 5.61
C MET A 42 -10.89 1.73 6.04
N TYR A 43 -10.60 1.80 7.34
CA TYR A 43 -9.28 1.46 7.86
C TYR A 43 -9.00 -0.04 7.75
N ILE A 44 -9.97 -0.90 8.04
CA ILE A 44 -9.87 -2.35 7.85
C ILE A 44 -9.67 -2.70 6.37
N ASP A 45 -10.42 -2.05 5.47
CA ASP A 45 -10.25 -2.24 4.02
C ASP A 45 -8.83 -1.87 3.58
N LEU A 46 -8.26 -0.81 4.16
CA LEU A 46 -6.88 -0.43 3.90
C LEU A 46 -5.88 -1.49 4.39
N LEU A 47 -6.08 -2.08 5.58
CA LEU A 47 -5.25 -3.19 6.06
C LEU A 47 -5.28 -4.37 5.09
N GLN A 48 -6.48 -4.75 4.64
CA GLN A 48 -6.66 -5.84 3.67
C GLN A 48 -5.97 -5.54 2.34
N ALA A 49 -6.03 -4.29 1.87
CA ALA A 49 -5.32 -3.88 0.66
C ALA A 49 -3.80 -3.99 0.82
N PHE A 50 -3.24 -3.66 1.99
CA PHE A 50 -1.81 -3.88 2.29
C PHE A 50 -1.44 -5.38 2.31
N ASP A 51 -2.31 -6.23 2.81
CA ASP A 51 -2.10 -7.70 2.81
C ASP A 51 -2.18 -8.29 1.40
N GLN A 52 -3.15 -7.83 0.59
CA GLN A 52 -3.25 -8.22 -0.81
C GLN A 52 -2.01 -7.77 -1.59
N LEU A 53 -1.58 -6.52 -1.42
CA LEU A 53 -0.40 -5.97 -2.07
C LEU A 53 0.87 -6.76 -1.74
N ALA A 54 1.09 -7.07 -0.46
CA ALA A 54 2.23 -7.90 -0.04
C ALA A 54 2.19 -9.29 -0.67
N SER A 55 1.00 -9.90 -0.76
CA SER A 55 0.81 -11.20 -1.39
C SER A 55 1.10 -11.15 -2.90
N SER A 56 0.61 -10.13 -3.60
CA SER A 56 0.87 -9.95 -5.03
C SER A 56 2.36 -9.75 -5.32
N ILE A 57 3.05 -8.96 -4.50
CA ILE A 57 4.52 -8.77 -4.60
C ILE A 57 5.25 -10.10 -4.42
N HIS A 58 4.85 -10.91 -3.44
CA HIS A 58 5.45 -12.23 -3.21
C HIS A 58 5.26 -13.17 -4.40
N ILE A 59 4.07 -13.19 -5.01
CA ILE A 59 3.80 -13.99 -6.21
C ILE A 59 4.64 -13.51 -7.40
N VAL A 60 4.74 -12.20 -7.61
CA VAL A 60 5.56 -11.62 -8.68
C VAL A 60 7.03 -11.98 -8.50
N ARG A 61 7.56 -11.87 -7.28
CA ARG A 61 8.92 -12.31 -6.93
C ARG A 61 9.15 -13.78 -7.30
N TYR A 62 8.21 -14.66 -6.93
CA TYR A 62 8.32 -16.08 -7.25
C TYR A 62 8.36 -16.33 -8.77
N ASN A 63 7.59 -15.55 -9.54
CA ASN A 63 7.54 -15.67 -11.00
C ASN A 63 8.66 -14.93 -11.74
N LEU A 64 9.38 -14.03 -11.07
CA LEU A 64 10.52 -13.26 -11.57
C LEU A 64 11.72 -13.42 -10.62
N PRO A 65 12.26 -14.65 -10.47
CA PRO A 65 13.27 -14.94 -9.45
C PRO A 65 14.63 -14.27 -9.68
N ASP A 66 14.92 -13.85 -10.91
CA ASP A 66 16.16 -13.14 -11.28
C ASP A 66 16.07 -11.62 -11.03
N ASP A 67 14.95 -11.13 -10.51
CA ASP A 67 14.75 -9.72 -10.16
C ASP A 67 15.01 -9.48 -8.68
N ASP A 68 16.24 -9.07 -8.38
CA ASP A 68 16.71 -8.77 -7.03
C ASP A 68 16.03 -7.54 -6.39
N TYR A 69 15.18 -6.81 -7.12
CA TYR A 69 14.52 -5.60 -6.62
C TYR A 69 13.29 -5.89 -5.75
N PHE A 70 12.56 -6.98 -6.01
CA PHE A 70 11.30 -7.24 -5.30
C PHE A 70 11.49 -7.59 -3.82
N GLU A 71 12.61 -8.19 -3.44
CA GLU A 71 12.87 -8.57 -2.06
C GLU A 71 13.12 -7.34 -1.15
N PRO A 72 14.06 -6.43 -1.46
CA PRO A 72 14.24 -5.18 -0.71
C PRO A 72 12.95 -4.36 -0.61
N VAL A 73 12.17 -4.29 -1.69
CA VAL A 73 10.94 -3.48 -1.68
C VAL A 73 9.81 -4.15 -0.92
N ALA A 74 9.75 -5.48 -0.87
CA ALA A 74 8.82 -6.19 0.02
C ALA A 74 9.17 -5.95 1.50
N ASP A 75 10.45 -5.94 1.85
CA ASP A 75 10.90 -5.62 3.21
C ASP A 75 10.56 -4.17 3.58
N GLU A 76 10.73 -3.22 2.66
CA GLU A 76 10.32 -1.83 2.86
C GLU A 76 8.81 -1.68 3.11
N LEU A 77 7.97 -2.46 2.42
CA LEU A 77 6.53 -2.49 2.65
C LEU A 77 6.20 -3.00 4.06
N GLY A 78 7.01 -3.93 4.59
CA GLY A 78 6.93 -4.41 5.97
C GLY A 78 6.98 -3.26 6.98
N TYR A 79 7.94 -2.34 6.83
CA TYR A 79 8.05 -1.16 7.69
C TYR A 79 6.84 -0.22 7.57
N VAL A 80 6.27 -0.06 6.38
CA VAL A 80 5.03 0.71 6.20
C VAL A 80 3.87 0.04 6.95
N LYS A 81 3.78 -1.29 6.90
CA LYS A 81 2.74 -2.06 7.60
C LYS A 81 2.86 -2.00 9.12
N GLU A 82 4.06 -1.82 9.67
CA GLU A 82 4.25 -1.63 11.12
C GLU A 82 3.62 -0.34 11.66
N ILE A 83 3.36 0.64 10.80
CA ILE A 83 2.65 1.87 11.16
C ILE A 83 1.16 1.60 11.38
N LEU A 84 0.59 0.63 10.68
CA LEU A 84 -0.86 0.42 10.66
C LEU A 84 -1.44 0.07 12.05
N PRO A 85 -0.91 -0.91 12.81
CA PRO A 85 -1.45 -1.25 14.13
C PRO A 85 -1.53 -0.07 15.11
N GLN A 86 -0.67 0.95 14.95
CA GLN A 86 -0.64 2.14 15.80
C GLN A 86 -1.98 2.89 15.83
N TRP A 87 -2.79 2.79 14.76
CA TRP A 87 -4.10 3.43 14.66
C TRP A 87 -5.08 2.94 15.75
N PHE A 88 -5.05 1.65 16.08
CA PHE A 88 -5.94 1.06 17.09
C PHE A 88 -5.56 1.43 18.53
N TYR A 89 -4.31 1.82 18.76
CA TYR A 89 -3.83 2.25 20.07
C TYR A 89 -4.09 3.75 20.34
N CYS A 90 -4.64 4.49 19.37
CA CYS A 90 -4.97 5.89 19.54
C CYS A 90 -6.30 6.07 20.28
N GLU A 91 -6.29 6.94 21.28
CA GLU A 91 -7.46 7.31 22.07
C GLU A 91 -8.30 8.41 21.40
N THR A 92 -7.68 9.18 20.50
CA THR A 92 -8.33 10.34 19.87
C THR A 92 -8.28 10.30 18.35
N THR A 93 -9.33 10.82 17.74
CA THR A 93 -9.42 11.18 16.31
C THR A 93 -8.17 11.92 15.83
N LYS A 94 -7.69 12.91 16.61
CA LYS A 94 -6.52 13.73 16.23
C LYS A 94 -5.25 12.88 16.13
N GLN A 95 -5.04 11.94 17.03
CA GLN A 95 -3.88 11.02 16.99
C GLN A 95 -3.97 10.09 15.77
N ARG A 96 -5.15 9.55 15.48
CA ARG A 96 -5.38 8.67 14.32
C ARG A 96 -5.12 9.38 12.99
N ILE A 97 -5.66 10.59 12.83
CA ILE A 97 -5.34 11.44 11.67
C ILE A 97 -3.83 11.72 11.62
N GLY A 98 -3.21 11.95 12.77
CA GLY A 98 -1.77 12.17 12.90
C GLY A 98 -0.96 10.99 12.35
N ILE A 99 -1.33 9.76 12.70
CA ILE A 99 -0.71 8.53 12.15
C ILE A 99 -0.82 8.49 10.64
N LEU A 100 -2.03 8.69 10.11
CA LEU A 100 -2.28 8.62 8.68
C LEU A 100 -1.50 9.70 7.92
N ARG A 101 -1.57 10.94 8.40
CA ARG A 101 -1.02 12.12 7.71
C ARG A 101 0.49 12.24 7.82
N HIS A 102 1.06 11.93 8.97
CA HIS A 102 2.47 12.23 9.25
C HIS A 102 3.38 11.01 9.15
N PHE A 103 2.81 9.80 9.17
CA PHE A 103 3.60 8.57 9.15
C PHE A 103 3.20 7.66 7.99
N LEU A 104 1.93 7.23 7.93
CA LEU A 104 1.51 6.25 6.94
C LEU A 104 1.56 6.78 5.51
N LEU A 105 0.90 7.91 5.23
CA LEU A 105 0.83 8.46 3.87
C LEU A 105 2.22 8.81 3.32
N PRO A 106 3.10 9.54 4.04
CA PRO A 106 4.44 9.84 3.53
C PRO A 106 5.26 8.59 3.26
N SER A 107 5.28 7.63 4.19
CA SER A 107 6.04 6.38 4.03
C SER A 107 5.51 5.53 2.87
N PHE A 108 4.18 5.48 2.72
CA PHE A 108 3.55 4.77 1.62
C PHE A 108 3.82 5.43 0.26
N ILE A 109 3.79 6.77 0.16
CA ILE A 109 4.08 7.47 -1.11
C ILE A 109 5.53 7.26 -1.53
N GLU A 110 6.50 7.41 -0.61
CA GLU A 110 7.90 7.18 -0.92
C GLU A 110 8.14 5.75 -1.44
N TRP A 111 7.57 4.77 -0.74
CA TRP A 111 7.65 3.37 -1.14
C TRP A 111 6.91 3.09 -2.45
N LYS A 112 5.72 3.66 -2.63
CA LYS A 112 4.90 3.52 -3.84
C LYS A 112 5.66 4.03 -5.06
N GLU A 113 6.30 5.20 -4.99
CA GLU A 113 7.05 5.76 -6.12
C GLU A 113 8.18 4.83 -6.56
N LYS A 114 8.91 4.22 -5.62
CA LYS A 114 9.93 3.20 -5.92
C LYS A 114 9.31 2.01 -6.66
N MET A 115 8.23 1.46 -6.13
CA MET A 115 7.54 0.30 -6.73
C MET A 115 6.97 0.63 -8.11
N GLU A 116 6.29 1.76 -8.29
CA GLU A 116 5.69 2.16 -9.57
C GLU A 116 6.76 2.36 -10.65
N ASN A 117 7.89 2.98 -10.31
CA ASN A 117 9.00 3.15 -11.24
C ASN A 117 9.56 1.80 -11.71
N HIS A 118 9.69 0.84 -10.79
CA HIS A 118 10.17 -0.49 -11.12
C HIS A 118 9.16 -1.28 -11.96
N VAL A 119 7.91 -1.34 -11.52
CA VAL A 119 6.82 -2.02 -12.25
C VAL A 119 6.64 -1.46 -13.65
N SER A 120 6.76 -0.15 -13.82
CA SER A 120 6.62 0.50 -15.13
C SER A 120 7.66 0.02 -16.14
N SER A 121 8.88 -0.33 -15.71
CA SER A 121 9.93 -0.87 -16.59
C SER A 121 9.51 -2.17 -17.31
N TYR A 122 8.61 -2.94 -16.69
CA TYR A 122 8.08 -4.19 -17.21
C TYR A 122 6.84 -4.04 -18.10
N LEU A 123 6.11 -2.93 -17.96
CA LEU A 123 4.85 -2.70 -18.67
C LEU A 123 5.01 -1.90 -19.97
N VAL A 124 6.14 -1.19 -20.14
CA VAL A 124 6.45 -0.39 -21.34
C VAL A 124 6.96 -1.23 -22.52
N HIS A 125 7.29 -2.50 -22.28
CA HIS A 125 7.74 -3.49 -23.27
C HIS A 125 6.79 -4.69 -23.34
#